data_AF-A0A016RVW4-F1
#
_entry.id   AF-A0A016RVW4-F1
#
_cell.length_a   1.000
_cell.length_b   1.000
_cell.length_c   1.000
_cell.angle_alpha   90.00
_cell.angle_beta   90.00
_cell.angle_gamma   90.00
#
_symmetry.space_group_name_H-M   'P 1'
#
loop_
_entity.id
_entity.type
_entity.pdbx_description
1 polymer ?
#
loop_
_entity_poly.entity_id
_entity_poly.type
_entity_poly.pdbx_seq_one_letter_code
_entity_poly.pdbx_strand_id
1 'polypeptide(L)'
;MVGQKQKGLLGFIEESLSRAEDHIWFERSEAGDRKKVTQRLREHVEDENKLPIIIFPEGTCINNTSVMMFKKGSFEVANTVYPIAIKYDNRLSDAFWNSSAQSYGEYMWRMMTSWATICDVWYLPAMTREPDEDSIAFARRVKKAIAKKGGLVDLEWDGALKRAKVSTKLIKLQQKLYYERLARTTSINDLKKEDEEMMDEALEVMQSISEEDRERLVDKIHEADDDAIMIRKVSAYGQDLRKLSGMLAAMSESDAKKP
;
A
#
# COMPACT_ATOMS: atom_id res chain seq x y z
N MET A 1 12.47 -17.23 -9.28
CA MET A 1 11.52 -16.56 -8.31
C MET A 1 12.18 -15.32 -7.71
N VAL A 2 11.40 -14.28 -7.36
CA VAL A 2 11.92 -13.03 -6.73
C VAL A 2 11.57 -13.00 -5.24
N GLY A 3 12.57 -12.91 -4.34
CA GLY A 3 12.33 -13.07 -2.90
C GLY A 3 13.34 -12.36 -1.98
N GLN A 4 12.98 -12.20 -0.71
CA GLN A 4 13.89 -11.63 0.29
C GLN A 4 14.82 -12.71 0.83
N LYS A 5 16.13 -12.45 0.85
CA LYS A 5 17.13 -13.36 1.41
C LYS A 5 16.89 -13.59 2.91
N GLN A 6 16.78 -14.85 3.33
CA GLN A 6 16.63 -15.24 4.73
C GLN A 6 17.98 -15.72 5.31
N LYS A 7 18.10 -15.67 6.64
CA LYS A 7 19.27 -16.19 7.38
C LYS A 7 18.95 -17.54 8.03
N GLY A 8 19.98 -18.31 8.38
CA GLY A 8 19.84 -19.60 9.05
C GLY A 8 19.46 -20.74 8.10
N LEU A 9 18.68 -21.72 8.60
CA LEU A 9 18.31 -22.92 7.83
C LEU A 9 17.55 -22.59 6.54
N LEU A 10 16.67 -21.59 6.57
CA LEU A 10 15.94 -21.13 5.38
C LEU A 10 16.89 -20.57 4.32
N GLY A 11 17.92 -19.81 4.74
CA GLY A 11 18.93 -19.29 3.83
C GLY A 11 19.75 -20.40 3.15
N PHE A 12 20.04 -21.49 3.86
CA PHE A 12 20.72 -22.66 3.26
C PHE A 12 19.84 -23.37 2.21
N ILE A 13 18.54 -23.50 2.48
CA ILE A 13 17.58 -24.06 1.53
C ILE A 13 17.44 -23.14 0.30
N GLU A 14 17.33 -21.83 0.53
CA GLU A 14 17.30 -20.82 -0.54
C GLU A 14 18.53 -20.88 -1.43
N GLU A 15 19.73 -20.97 -0.84
CA GLU A 15 20.98 -21.05 -1.58
C GLU A 15 21.10 -22.36 -2.38
N SER A 16 20.58 -23.46 -1.83
CA SER A 16 20.53 -24.75 -2.53
C SER A 16 19.57 -24.72 -3.72
N LEU A 17 18.38 -24.13 -3.56
CA LEU A 17 17.40 -23.95 -4.64
C LEU A 17 17.90 -22.96 -5.70
N SER A 18 18.63 -21.92 -5.28
CA SER A 18 19.23 -20.92 -6.17
C SER A 18 20.29 -21.49 -7.11
N ARG A 19 20.79 -22.71 -6.87
CA ARG A 19 21.71 -23.41 -7.78
C ARG A 19 20.97 -24.14 -8.91
N ALA A 20 19.68 -24.40 -8.74
CA ALA A 20 18.87 -25.15 -9.70
C ALA A 20 18.03 -24.24 -10.61
N GLU A 21 17.64 -23.06 -10.13
CA GLU A 21 16.81 -22.09 -10.86
C GLU A 21 17.37 -20.67 -10.76
N ASP A 22 17.02 -19.82 -11.75
CA ASP A 22 17.36 -18.40 -11.73
C ASP A 22 16.45 -17.65 -10.73
N HIS A 23 16.95 -17.51 -9.51
CA HIS A 23 16.31 -16.76 -8.43
C HIS A 23 16.96 -15.39 -8.24
N ILE A 24 16.13 -14.35 -8.11
CA ILE A 24 16.59 -12.99 -7.80
C ILE A 24 16.29 -12.72 -6.34
N TRP A 25 17.33 -12.81 -5.51
CA TRP A 25 17.26 -12.51 -4.07
C TRP A 25 17.65 -11.07 -3.80
N PHE A 26 16.90 -10.39 -2.93
CA PHE A 26 17.18 -9.01 -2.53
C PHE A 26 17.14 -8.86 -1.01
N GLU A 27 17.89 -7.90 -0.48
CA GLU A 27 17.91 -7.56 0.94
C GLU A 27 17.18 -6.24 1.16
N ARG A 28 16.07 -6.25 1.92
CA ARG A 28 15.19 -5.08 2.09
C ARG A 28 15.85 -3.92 2.83
N SER A 29 16.95 -4.15 3.54
CA SER A 29 17.62 -3.16 4.39
C SER A 29 18.63 -2.27 3.66
N GLU A 30 19.06 -2.62 2.45
CA GLU A 30 20.01 -1.80 1.70
C GLU A 30 19.28 -0.90 0.69
N ALA A 31 18.98 0.34 1.12
CA ALA A 31 18.29 1.35 0.30
C ALA A 31 19.02 1.65 -1.03
N GLY A 32 20.35 1.47 -1.08
CA GLY A 32 21.19 1.66 -2.27
C GLY A 32 21.07 0.57 -3.34
N ASP A 33 20.53 -0.61 -3.00
CA ASP A 33 20.41 -1.74 -3.94
C ASP A 33 19.09 -1.73 -4.74
N ARG A 34 18.12 -0.85 -4.39
CA ARG A 34 16.82 -0.79 -5.07
C ARG A 34 16.94 -0.57 -6.58
N LYS A 35 17.78 0.38 -7.01
CA LYS A 35 18.00 0.67 -8.44
C LYS A 35 18.69 -0.50 -9.17
N LYS A 36 19.66 -1.16 -8.52
CA LYS A 36 20.34 -2.34 -9.07
C LYS A 36 19.39 -3.52 -9.19
N VAL A 37 18.52 -3.74 -8.22
CA VAL A 37 17.48 -4.78 -8.25
C VAL A 37 16.48 -4.51 -9.38
N THR A 38 15.99 -3.28 -9.52
CA THR A 38 15.09 -2.89 -10.63
C THR A 38 15.77 -3.10 -11.98
N GLN A 39 17.05 -2.74 -12.11
CA GLN A 39 17.81 -2.95 -13.34
C GLN A 39 17.98 -4.44 -13.66
N ARG A 40 18.40 -5.27 -12.69
CA ARG A 40 18.52 -6.73 -12.88
C ARG A 40 17.20 -7.38 -13.26
N LEU A 41 16.09 -6.94 -12.64
CA LEU A 41 14.76 -7.43 -12.99
C LEU A 41 14.40 -7.05 -14.43
N ARG A 42 14.79 -5.85 -14.89
CA ARG A 42 14.57 -5.41 -16.27
C ARG A 42 15.37 -6.24 -17.26
N GLU A 43 16.66 -6.41 -17.01
CA GLU A 43 17.55 -7.25 -17.82
C GLU A 43 17.09 -8.71 -17.85
N HIS A 44 16.43 -9.20 -16.80
CA HIS A 44 15.84 -10.54 -16.78
C HIS A 44 14.57 -10.63 -17.64
N VAL A 45 13.68 -9.64 -17.56
CA VAL A 45 12.41 -9.63 -18.31
C VAL A 45 12.63 -9.41 -19.81
N GLU A 46 13.70 -8.69 -20.19
CA GLU A 46 14.04 -8.42 -21.60
C GLU A 46 14.76 -9.60 -22.29
N ASP A 47 15.28 -10.58 -21.54
CA ASP A 47 15.98 -11.74 -22.08
C ASP A 47 14.99 -12.89 -22.37
N GLU A 48 14.72 -13.13 -23.65
CA GLU A 48 13.80 -14.18 -24.12
C GLU A 48 14.27 -15.61 -23.77
N ASN A 49 15.56 -15.81 -23.47
CA ASN A 49 16.08 -17.13 -23.09
C ASN A 49 15.82 -17.48 -21.62
N LYS A 50 15.42 -16.49 -20.81
CA LYS A 50 15.19 -16.68 -19.38
C LYS A 50 13.74 -17.04 -19.11
N LEU A 51 13.54 -17.79 -18.02
CA LEU A 51 12.20 -18.19 -17.59
C LEU A 51 11.40 -16.98 -17.07
N PRO A 52 10.07 -16.96 -17.28
CA PRO A 52 9.20 -15.94 -16.73
C PRO A 52 9.31 -15.85 -15.20
N ILE A 53 9.33 -14.62 -14.68
CA ILE A 53 9.39 -14.38 -13.24
C ILE A 53 8.00 -14.26 -12.62
N ILE A 54 7.85 -14.83 -11.43
CA ILE A 54 6.69 -14.62 -10.57
C ILE A 54 7.06 -13.59 -9.52
N ILE A 55 6.25 -12.53 -9.43
CA ILE A 55 6.40 -11.43 -8.47
C ILE A 55 5.14 -11.32 -7.61
N PHE A 56 5.33 -11.06 -6.31
CA PHE A 56 4.26 -10.79 -5.38
C PHE A 56 4.24 -9.29 -5.06
N PRO A 57 3.49 -8.47 -5.82
CA PRO A 57 3.58 -7.02 -5.75
C PRO A 57 3.09 -6.43 -4.42
N GLU A 58 2.36 -7.19 -3.62
CA GLU A 58 1.93 -6.79 -2.28
C GLU A 58 3.10 -6.70 -1.28
N GLY A 59 4.14 -7.52 -1.47
CA GLY A 59 5.32 -7.55 -0.60
C GLY A 59 5.09 -8.09 0.82
N THR A 60 3.89 -8.57 1.12
CA THR A 60 3.51 -9.24 2.36
C THR A 60 2.43 -10.27 2.09
N CYS A 61 2.33 -11.29 2.94
CA CYS A 61 1.15 -12.14 3.00
C CYS A 61 0.13 -11.50 3.95
N ILE A 62 -1.12 -11.45 3.53
CA ILE A 62 -2.27 -10.96 4.30
C ILE A 62 -3.31 -12.06 4.47
N ASN A 63 -4.29 -11.78 5.31
CA ASN A 63 -5.48 -12.60 5.37
C ASN A 63 -6.25 -12.50 4.05
N ASN A 64 -6.84 -13.61 3.63
CA ASN A 64 -7.51 -13.81 2.35
C ASN A 64 -8.85 -13.06 2.20
N THR A 65 -8.93 -11.84 2.72
CA THR A 65 -10.13 -10.99 2.77
C THR A 65 -10.02 -9.78 1.86
N SER A 66 -8.79 -9.36 1.56
CA SER A 66 -8.52 -8.11 0.86
C SER A 66 -7.26 -8.20 0.00
N VAL A 67 -6.97 -7.14 -0.75
CA VAL A 67 -5.71 -6.97 -1.50
C VAL A 67 -5.14 -5.60 -1.13
N MET A 68 -3.91 -5.56 -0.62
CA MET A 68 -3.25 -4.29 -0.25
C MET A 68 -2.74 -3.53 -1.48
N MET A 69 -2.30 -2.30 -1.27
CA MET A 69 -1.59 -1.53 -2.28
C MET A 69 -0.40 -2.30 -2.85
N PHE A 70 -0.32 -2.37 -4.18
CA PHE A 70 0.81 -2.94 -4.89
C PHE A 70 1.99 -1.98 -4.90
N LYS A 71 3.19 -2.51 -4.71
CA LYS A 71 4.44 -1.75 -4.75
C LYS A 71 4.78 -1.36 -6.19
N LYS A 72 5.05 -0.08 -6.39
CA LYS A 72 5.36 0.53 -7.70
C LYS A 72 6.49 -0.17 -8.45
N GLY A 73 7.57 -0.53 -7.75
CA GLY A 73 8.77 -1.13 -8.36
C GLY A 73 8.51 -2.39 -9.18
N SER A 74 7.48 -3.18 -8.82
CA SER A 74 7.08 -4.37 -9.59
C SER A 74 6.50 -4.05 -10.97
N PHE A 75 5.91 -2.87 -11.15
CA PHE A 75 5.23 -2.43 -12.37
C PHE A 75 6.04 -1.43 -13.20
N GLU A 76 7.20 -0.98 -12.69
CA GLU A 76 8.15 -0.17 -13.46
C GLU A 76 9.02 -0.99 -14.41
N VAL A 77 9.23 -2.26 -14.08
CA VAL A 77 10.16 -3.15 -14.79
C VAL A 77 9.54 -3.73 -16.06
N ALA A 78 8.25 -4.09 -16.02
CA ALA A 78 7.59 -4.82 -17.09
C ALA A 78 6.40 -4.03 -17.66
N ASN A 79 6.34 -3.94 -18.99
CA ASN A 79 5.21 -3.32 -19.69
C ASN A 79 4.01 -4.26 -19.79
N THR A 80 4.23 -5.57 -19.86
CA THR A 80 3.19 -6.59 -19.96
C THR A 80 3.24 -7.50 -18.73
N VAL A 81 2.10 -7.65 -18.05
CA VAL A 81 1.98 -8.53 -16.88
C VAL A 81 0.85 -9.52 -17.07
N TYR A 82 1.01 -10.72 -16.52
CA TYR A 82 0.01 -11.77 -16.49
C TYR A 82 -0.56 -11.86 -15.07
N PRO A 83 -1.73 -11.27 -14.79
CA PRO A 83 -2.27 -11.26 -13.44
C PRO A 83 -2.78 -12.65 -13.06
N ILE A 84 -2.44 -13.08 -11.85
CA ILE A 84 -2.94 -14.32 -11.27
C ILE A 84 -3.62 -13.95 -9.95
N ALA A 85 -4.90 -14.29 -9.81
CA ALA A 85 -5.60 -14.20 -8.54
C ALA A 85 -5.53 -15.54 -7.83
N ILE A 86 -5.11 -15.53 -6.57
CA ILE A 86 -4.97 -16.73 -5.74
C ILE A 86 -5.78 -16.50 -4.47
N LYS A 87 -6.64 -17.46 -4.10
CA LYS A 87 -7.48 -17.39 -2.91
C LYS A 87 -7.41 -18.72 -2.15
N TYR A 88 -7.04 -18.66 -0.88
CA TYR A 88 -6.93 -19.84 -0.02
C TYR A 88 -8.18 -20.03 0.85
N ASP A 89 -8.82 -21.19 0.78
CA ASP A 89 -9.91 -21.51 1.72
C ASP A 89 -9.33 -21.87 3.09
N ASN A 90 -9.70 -21.12 4.11
CA ASN A 90 -9.19 -21.27 5.47
C ASN A 90 -9.91 -22.33 6.30
N ARG A 91 -10.89 -23.06 5.73
CA ARG A 91 -11.68 -24.06 6.46
C ARG A 91 -10.88 -25.26 6.91
N LEU A 92 -9.89 -25.69 6.12
CA LEU A 92 -9.11 -26.91 6.37
C LEU A 92 -7.63 -26.63 6.70
N SER A 93 -7.10 -25.49 6.28
CA SER A 93 -5.75 -25.06 6.59
C SER A 93 -5.65 -23.54 6.52
N ASP A 94 -4.85 -22.95 7.39
CA ASP A 94 -4.56 -21.52 7.35
C ASP A 94 -3.14 -21.30 6.80
N ALA A 95 -3.06 -20.93 5.51
CA ALA A 95 -1.81 -20.61 4.83
C ALA A 95 -1.20 -19.26 5.22
N PHE A 96 -1.87 -18.51 6.10
CA PHE A 96 -1.36 -17.25 6.60
C PHE A 96 -0.55 -17.44 7.88
N TRP A 97 0.75 -17.15 7.80
CA TRP A 97 1.60 -17.13 8.99
C TRP A 97 1.56 -15.77 9.70
N ASN A 98 1.13 -15.79 10.95
CA ASN A 98 1.22 -14.63 11.83
C ASN A 98 2.43 -14.74 12.76
N SER A 99 3.56 -14.14 12.34
CA SER A 99 4.81 -14.17 13.11
C SER A 99 4.75 -13.50 14.48
N SER A 100 3.76 -12.65 14.76
CA SER A 100 3.61 -12.03 16.09
C SER A 100 2.83 -12.91 17.08
N ALA A 101 2.09 -13.90 16.59
CA ALA A 101 1.23 -14.75 17.40
C ALA A 101 1.68 -16.22 17.41
N GLN A 102 2.37 -16.67 16.36
CA GLN A 102 2.75 -18.07 16.17
C GLN A 102 4.24 -18.18 15.86
N SER A 103 4.89 -19.15 16.50
CA SER A 103 6.26 -19.50 16.15
C SER A 103 6.30 -20.15 14.75
N TYR A 104 7.43 -20.04 14.06
CA TYR A 104 7.59 -20.64 12.74
C TYR A 104 7.43 -22.17 12.78
N GLY A 105 7.97 -22.83 13.81
CA GLY A 105 7.86 -24.27 13.98
C GLY A 105 6.41 -24.75 14.23
N GLU A 106 5.66 -24.03 15.05
CA GLU A 106 4.24 -24.29 15.28
C GLU A 106 3.43 -24.13 13.99
N TYR A 107 3.70 -23.08 13.22
CA TYR A 107 3.06 -22.87 11.92
C TYR A 107 3.38 -24.00 10.94
N MET A 108 4.64 -24.40 10.83
CA MET A 108 5.03 -25.53 9.98
C MET A 108 4.35 -26.83 10.41
N TRP A 109 4.29 -27.11 11.72
CA TRP A 109 3.61 -28.30 12.23
C TRP A 109 2.12 -28.30 11.87
N ARG A 110 1.43 -27.16 12.04
CA ARG A 110 0.02 -27.00 11.64
C ARG A 110 -0.17 -27.19 10.13
N MET A 111 0.75 -26.70 9.31
CA MET A 111 0.69 -26.88 7.86
C MET A 111 0.88 -28.35 7.47
N MET A 112 1.86 -29.04 8.06
CA MET A 112 2.12 -30.47 7.78
C MET A 112 1.03 -31.40 8.30
N THR A 113 0.30 -31.00 9.34
CA THR A 113 -0.81 -31.78 9.93
C THR A 113 -2.18 -31.37 9.39
N SER A 114 -2.25 -30.34 8.55
CA SER A 114 -3.49 -29.96 7.87
C SER A 114 -3.88 -31.01 6.84
N TRP A 115 -5.16 -31.37 6.79
CA TRP A 115 -5.64 -32.42 5.89
C TRP A 115 -5.54 -32.02 4.41
N ALA A 116 -5.91 -30.79 4.08
CA ALA A 116 -5.77 -30.25 2.74
C ALA A 116 -5.69 -28.73 2.79
N THR A 117 -4.93 -28.15 1.85
CA THR A 117 -4.92 -26.71 1.59
C THR A 117 -5.63 -26.47 0.26
N ILE A 118 -6.85 -25.95 0.33
CA ILE A 118 -7.65 -25.64 -0.85
C ILE A 118 -7.24 -24.25 -1.34
N CYS A 119 -6.89 -24.17 -2.62
CA CYS A 119 -6.40 -22.96 -3.26
C CYS A 119 -7.09 -22.79 -4.61
N ASP A 120 -7.88 -21.73 -4.74
CA ASP A 120 -8.48 -21.33 -6.00
C ASP A 120 -7.53 -20.39 -6.75
N VAL A 121 -7.17 -20.77 -7.98
CA VAL A 121 -6.26 -20.01 -8.82
C VAL A 121 -6.97 -19.59 -10.10
N TRP A 122 -7.02 -18.29 -10.36
CA TRP A 122 -7.55 -17.73 -11.60
C TRP A 122 -6.43 -17.05 -12.38
N TYR A 123 -6.22 -17.52 -13.61
CA TYR A 123 -5.37 -16.86 -14.60
C TYR A 123 -6.18 -15.80 -15.33
N LEU A 124 -5.72 -14.55 -15.30
CA LEU A 124 -6.35 -13.46 -16.03
C LEU A 124 -5.63 -13.23 -17.37
N PRO A 125 -6.31 -12.62 -18.36
CA PRO A 125 -5.67 -12.18 -19.60
C PRO A 125 -4.50 -11.23 -19.33
N ALA A 126 -3.52 -11.24 -20.22
CA ALA A 126 -2.39 -10.33 -20.18
C ALA A 126 -2.86 -8.87 -20.15
N MET A 127 -2.20 -8.06 -19.33
CA MET A 127 -2.45 -6.62 -19.23
C MET A 127 -1.16 -5.90 -19.61
N THR A 128 -1.24 -5.06 -20.63
CA THR A 128 -0.13 -4.20 -21.06
C THR A 128 -0.35 -2.78 -20.58
N ARG A 129 0.72 -2.08 -20.20
CA ARG A 129 0.69 -0.67 -19.82
C ARG A 129 0.33 0.19 -21.03
N GLU A 130 -0.64 1.07 -20.86
CA GLU A 130 -1.01 2.02 -21.92
C GLU A 130 0.06 3.13 -22.07
N PRO A 131 0.18 3.77 -23.25
CA PRO A 131 1.23 4.77 -23.51
C PRO A 131 1.21 5.99 -22.58
N ASP A 132 0.04 6.37 -22.09
CA ASP A 132 -0.21 7.50 -21.18
C ASP A 132 -0.42 7.06 -19.71
N GLU A 133 -0.34 5.77 -19.42
CA GLU A 133 -0.58 5.21 -18.09
C GLU A 133 0.71 5.16 -17.26
N ASP A 134 0.70 5.83 -16.10
CA ASP A 134 1.78 5.73 -15.11
C ASP A 134 1.84 4.33 -14.48
N SER A 135 3.03 3.89 -14.04
CA SER A 135 3.24 2.56 -13.44
C SER A 135 2.31 2.30 -12.24
N ILE A 136 1.93 3.35 -11.50
CA ILE A 136 1.03 3.24 -10.35
C ILE A 136 -0.43 3.09 -10.79
N ALA A 137 -0.83 3.80 -11.85
CA ALA A 137 -2.16 3.65 -12.43
C ALA A 137 -2.33 2.23 -12.99
N PHE A 138 -1.30 1.73 -13.68
CA PHE A 138 -1.24 0.35 -14.16
C PHE A 138 -1.35 -0.67 -13.03
N ALA A 139 -0.54 -0.50 -11.97
CA ALA A 139 -0.61 -1.35 -10.78
C ALA A 139 -2.02 -1.38 -10.17
N ARG A 140 -2.69 -0.22 -10.08
CA ARG A 140 -4.07 -0.12 -9.57
C ARG A 140 -5.07 -0.82 -10.47
N ARG A 141 -4.93 -0.72 -11.79
CA ARG A 141 -5.79 -1.40 -12.77
C ARG A 141 -5.66 -2.92 -12.66
N VAL A 142 -4.42 -3.42 -12.58
CA VAL A 142 -4.12 -4.85 -12.41
C VAL A 142 -4.65 -5.35 -11.07
N LYS A 143 -4.40 -4.61 -9.99
CA LYS A 143 -4.92 -4.91 -8.66
C LYS A 143 -6.44 -5.03 -8.65
N LYS A 144 -7.14 -4.06 -9.25
CA LYS A 144 -8.61 -4.07 -9.35
C LYS A 144 -9.13 -5.29 -10.11
N ALA A 145 -8.44 -5.70 -11.16
CA ALA A 145 -8.78 -6.92 -11.91
C ALA A 145 -8.63 -8.18 -11.04
N ILE A 146 -7.53 -8.31 -10.30
CA ILE A 146 -7.28 -9.41 -9.35
C ILE A 146 -8.34 -9.43 -8.25
N ALA A 147 -8.56 -8.29 -7.58
CA ALA A 147 -9.54 -8.18 -6.49
C ALA A 147 -10.96 -8.52 -6.95
N LYS A 148 -11.36 -8.05 -8.14
CA LYS A 148 -12.66 -8.38 -8.74
C LYS A 148 -12.82 -9.87 -9.02
N LYS A 149 -11.76 -10.56 -9.47
CA LYS A 149 -11.80 -12.00 -9.74
C LYS A 149 -11.79 -12.85 -8.48
N GLY A 150 -10.95 -12.51 -7.50
CA GLY A 150 -10.90 -13.21 -6.20
C GLY A 150 -12.07 -12.90 -5.26
N GLY A 151 -12.90 -11.90 -5.58
CA GLY A 151 -13.94 -11.41 -4.68
C GLY A 151 -13.36 -10.84 -3.39
N LEU A 152 -12.24 -10.13 -3.51
CA LEU A 152 -11.49 -9.55 -2.40
C LEU A 152 -11.72 -8.04 -2.34
N VAL A 153 -11.64 -7.46 -1.14
CA VAL A 153 -11.77 -6.00 -0.96
C VAL A 153 -10.49 -5.31 -1.45
N ASP A 154 -10.63 -4.37 -2.39
CA ASP A 154 -9.54 -3.53 -2.88
C ASP A 154 -9.23 -2.41 -1.86
N LEU A 155 -8.07 -2.46 -1.20
CA LEU A 155 -7.71 -1.52 -0.15
C LEU A 155 -6.52 -0.63 -0.50
N GLU A 156 -6.66 0.68 -0.36
CA GLU A 156 -5.63 1.65 -0.76
C GLU A 156 -4.43 1.73 0.20
N TRP A 157 -4.46 1.07 1.35
CA TRP A 157 -3.37 1.12 2.33
C TRP A 157 -2.23 0.13 2.01
N ASP A 158 -1.04 0.43 2.55
CA ASP A 158 0.13 -0.42 2.47
C ASP A 158 0.13 -1.49 3.58
N GLY A 159 0.62 -2.69 3.26
CA GLY A 159 0.79 -3.78 4.21
C GLY A 159 1.78 -3.49 5.34
N ALA A 160 2.60 -2.43 5.23
CA ALA A 160 3.46 -1.95 6.31
C ALA A 160 2.67 -1.54 7.58
N LEU A 161 1.39 -1.15 7.42
CA LEU A 161 0.49 -0.83 8.53
C LEU A 161 0.22 -2.02 9.46
N LYS A 162 0.54 -3.25 9.01
CA LYS A 162 0.49 -4.47 9.85
C LYS A 162 1.52 -4.44 10.98
N ARG A 163 2.68 -3.81 10.77
CA ARG A 163 3.82 -3.81 11.72
C ARG A 163 3.99 -2.49 12.45
N ALA A 164 3.70 -1.38 11.79
CA ALA A 164 3.85 -0.05 12.37
C ALA A 164 2.49 0.53 12.72
N LYS A 165 2.33 0.97 13.97
CA LYS A 165 1.19 1.82 14.35
C LYS A 165 1.32 3.16 13.64
N VAL A 166 0.19 3.70 13.18
CA VAL A 166 0.13 5.07 12.67
C VAL A 166 0.57 6.02 13.78
N SER A 167 1.40 7.00 13.43
CA SER A 167 1.83 8.05 14.36
C SER A 167 0.61 8.72 15.01
N THR A 168 0.67 8.92 16.33
CA THR A 168 -0.39 9.60 17.10
C THR A 168 -0.71 11.00 16.54
N LYS A 169 0.28 11.67 15.94
CA LYS A 169 0.13 12.97 15.29
C LYS A 169 -0.79 12.91 14.07
N LEU A 170 -0.63 11.90 13.21
CA LEU A 170 -1.47 11.71 12.03
C LEU A 170 -2.91 11.34 12.42
N ILE A 171 -3.08 10.57 13.49
CA ILE A 171 -4.39 10.23 14.04
C ILE A 171 -5.10 11.50 14.52
N LYS A 172 -4.43 12.35 15.32
CA LYS A 172 -4.98 13.64 15.78
C LYS A 172 -5.35 14.55 14.61
N LEU A 173 -4.50 14.64 13.58
CA LEU A 173 -4.79 15.43 12.38
C LEU A 173 -6.03 14.93 11.64
N GLN A 174 -6.16 13.62 11.45
CA GLN A 174 -7.33 13.04 10.77
C GLN A 174 -8.61 13.24 11.59
N GLN A 175 -8.53 13.13 12.92
CA GLN A 175 -9.65 13.42 13.82
C GLN A 175 -10.09 14.89 13.69
N LYS A 176 -9.14 15.83 13.61
CA LYS A 176 -9.43 17.25 13.37
C LYS A 176 -10.13 17.47 12.03
N LEU A 177 -9.59 16.94 10.94
CA LEU A 177 -10.19 17.07 9.60
C LEU A 177 -11.60 16.48 9.54
N TYR A 178 -11.83 15.36 10.21
CA TYR A 178 -13.14 14.74 10.32
C TYR A 178 -14.10 15.58 11.16
N TYR A 179 -13.65 16.13 12.28
CA TYR A 179 -14.41 17.06 13.10
C TYR A 179 -14.81 18.31 12.31
N GLU A 180 -13.86 18.95 11.61
CA GLU A 180 -14.15 20.12 10.76
C GLU A 180 -15.14 19.79 9.63
N ARG A 181 -15.09 18.57 9.08
CA ARG A 181 -16.06 18.12 8.08
C ARG A 181 -17.44 17.96 8.71
N LEU A 182 -17.52 17.35 9.90
CA LEU A 182 -18.78 17.18 10.62
C LEU A 182 -19.38 18.52 11.03
N ALA A 183 -18.60 19.42 11.64
CA ALA A 183 -19.04 20.76 12.04
C ALA A 183 -19.57 21.58 10.86
N ARG A 184 -19.01 21.39 9.66
CA ARG A 184 -19.50 22.04 8.42
C ARG A 184 -20.76 21.40 7.83
N THR A 185 -20.96 20.10 8.01
CA THR A 185 -22.01 19.33 7.32
C THR A 185 -23.20 19.00 8.21
N THR A 186 -23.04 19.13 9.53
CA THR A 186 -24.05 18.80 10.53
C THR A 186 -24.27 19.98 11.46
N SER A 187 -25.48 20.12 12.02
CA SER A 187 -25.81 21.16 13.00
C SER A 187 -25.24 20.89 14.39
N ILE A 188 -24.18 20.08 14.50
CA ILE A 188 -23.43 19.87 15.74
C ILE A 188 -22.56 21.12 15.94
N ASN A 189 -23.20 22.20 16.37
CA ASN A 189 -22.54 23.50 16.52
C ASN A 189 -22.89 24.11 17.88
N ASP A 190 -22.82 23.28 18.94
CA ASP A 190 -22.96 23.75 20.33
C ASP A 190 -22.11 22.96 21.34
N LEU A 191 -20.98 22.37 20.93
CA LEU A 191 -19.93 21.99 21.88
C LEU A 191 -18.94 23.17 21.97
N LYS A 192 -19.07 23.97 23.03
CA LYS A 192 -18.26 25.17 23.29
C LYS A 192 -17.25 24.89 24.42
N LYS A 193 -16.07 25.49 24.28
CA LYS A 193 -14.92 25.61 25.21
C LYS A 193 -13.97 24.42 25.38
N GLU A 194 -14.44 23.18 25.55
CA GLU A 194 -13.52 22.05 25.77
C GLU A 194 -12.71 21.68 24.51
N ASP A 195 -13.25 21.94 23.32
CA ASP A 195 -12.59 21.68 22.03
C ASP A 195 -11.49 22.71 21.68
N GLU A 196 -11.53 23.91 22.28
CA GLU A 196 -10.48 24.93 22.11
C GLU A 196 -9.20 24.54 22.86
N GLU A 197 -9.32 23.98 24.07
CA GLU A 197 -8.16 23.50 24.84
C GLU A 197 -7.47 22.30 24.17
N MET A 198 -8.25 21.36 23.62
CA MET A 198 -7.69 20.24 22.85
C MET A 198 -7.02 20.72 21.55
N MET A 199 -7.53 21.80 20.95
CA MET A 199 -6.98 22.42 19.75
C MET A 199 -5.66 23.16 20.03
N ASP A 200 -5.56 23.84 21.16
CA ASP A 200 -4.35 24.53 21.62
C ASP A 200 -3.26 23.55 22.07
N GLU A 201 -3.62 22.47 22.78
CA GLU A 201 -2.67 21.42 23.18
C GLU A 201 -2.11 20.68 21.95
N ALA A 202 -2.93 20.46 20.91
CA ALA A 202 -2.46 19.93 19.63
C ALA A 202 -1.56 20.92 18.86
N LEU A 203 -1.76 22.22 19.03
CA LEU A 203 -0.95 23.28 18.43
C LEU A 203 0.42 23.38 19.11
N GLU A 204 0.47 23.32 20.45
CA GLU A 204 1.71 23.30 21.23
C GLU A 204 2.56 22.08 20.89
N VAL A 205 1.95 20.90 20.75
CA VAL A 205 2.66 19.66 20.33
C VAL A 205 3.20 19.76 18.89
N MET A 206 2.58 20.57 18.02
CA MET A 206 3.07 20.85 16.66
C MET A 206 4.17 21.90 16.64
N GLN A 207 4.16 22.86 17.58
CA GLN A 207 5.15 23.91 17.73
C GLN A 207 6.39 23.46 18.52
N SER A 208 6.29 22.42 19.34
CA SER A 208 7.41 21.85 20.11
C SER A 208 8.35 20.94 19.30
N ILE A 209 8.16 20.85 17.98
CA ILE A 209 9.02 20.08 17.08
C ILE A 209 9.99 21.06 16.43
N SER A 210 11.28 20.93 16.74
CA SER A 210 12.34 21.64 16.00
C SER A 210 12.19 21.36 14.51
N GLU A 211 12.34 22.38 13.66
CA GLU A 211 12.20 22.23 12.20
C GLU A 211 13.09 21.10 11.63
N GLU A 212 14.22 20.83 12.27
CA GLU A 212 15.13 19.72 11.93
C GLU A 212 14.50 18.32 12.12
N ASP A 213 13.68 18.13 13.15
CA ASP A 213 12.98 16.86 13.39
C ASP A 213 11.76 16.71 12.48
N ARG A 214 11.16 17.83 12.07
CA ARG A 214 10.13 17.87 11.03
C ARG A 214 10.73 17.45 9.70
N GLU A 215 11.85 18.02 9.28
CA GLU A 215 12.56 17.65 8.05
C GLU A 215 13.01 16.18 8.07
N ARG A 216 13.56 15.66 9.18
CA ARG A 216 13.95 14.24 9.26
C ARG A 216 12.78 13.25 9.20
N LEU A 217 11.63 13.60 9.76
CA LEU A 217 10.43 12.76 9.72
C LEU A 217 9.80 12.80 8.34
N VAL A 218 9.83 13.97 7.71
CA VAL A 218 9.35 14.25 6.37
C VAL A 218 10.25 13.56 5.33
N ASP A 219 11.58 13.60 5.47
CA ASP A 219 12.54 12.83 4.66
C ASP A 219 12.32 11.31 4.77
N LYS A 220 12.06 10.79 5.97
CA LYS A 220 11.71 9.36 6.15
C LYS A 220 10.38 8.95 5.53
N ILE A 221 9.47 9.91 5.33
CA ILE A 221 8.18 9.71 4.65
C ILE A 221 8.38 9.88 3.12
N HIS A 222 9.20 10.85 2.69
CA HIS A 222 9.59 11.10 1.31
C HIS A 222 10.40 9.93 0.70
N GLU A 223 11.17 9.20 1.50
CA GLU A 223 11.90 8.01 1.04
C GLU A 223 10.97 6.80 0.74
N ALA A 224 9.69 6.89 1.14
CA ALA A 224 8.67 5.86 0.97
C ALA A 224 7.59 6.21 -0.07
N ASP A 225 7.32 7.49 -0.33
CA ASP A 225 6.27 7.94 -1.25
C ASP A 225 6.78 9.10 -2.14
N ASP A 226 6.79 8.86 -3.47
CA ASP A 226 7.19 9.84 -4.50
C ASP A 226 6.44 11.20 -4.38
N ASP A 227 7.20 12.28 -4.17
CA ASP A 227 6.76 13.68 -3.97
C ASP A 227 5.71 14.18 -4.96
N ALA A 228 5.76 13.71 -6.19
CA ALA A 228 4.84 14.14 -7.25
C ALA A 228 3.38 13.75 -6.98
N ILE A 229 3.13 12.69 -6.20
CA ILE A 229 1.80 12.10 -6.00
C ILE A 229 1.08 12.74 -4.82
N MET A 230 1.78 12.98 -3.72
CA MET A 230 1.24 13.69 -2.56
C MET A 230 0.89 15.13 -2.93
N ILE A 231 1.77 15.81 -3.67
CA ILE A 231 1.51 17.16 -4.17
C ILE A 231 0.31 17.17 -5.13
N ARG A 232 0.17 16.17 -6.02
CA ARG A 232 -1.00 16.04 -6.90
C ARG A 232 -2.30 15.79 -6.14
N LYS A 233 -2.30 14.90 -5.14
CA LYS A 233 -3.50 14.58 -4.35
C LYS A 233 -3.94 15.76 -3.48
N VAL A 234 -3.01 16.44 -2.83
CA VAL A 234 -3.31 17.64 -2.02
C VAL A 234 -3.77 18.79 -2.91
N SER A 235 -3.16 18.97 -4.08
CA SER A 235 -3.56 19.99 -5.06
C SER A 235 -4.96 19.70 -5.66
N ALA A 236 -5.27 18.44 -5.97
CA ALA A 236 -6.58 18.03 -6.45
C ALA A 236 -7.67 18.28 -5.40
N TYR A 237 -7.42 17.92 -4.13
CA TYR A 237 -8.34 18.23 -3.02
C TYR A 237 -8.53 19.74 -2.84
N GLY A 238 -7.46 20.53 -2.96
CA GLY A 238 -7.53 21.99 -2.90
C GLY A 238 -8.27 22.63 -4.08
N GLN A 239 -8.23 22.02 -5.28
CA GLN A 239 -9.00 22.49 -6.44
C GLN A 239 -10.49 22.14 -6.32
N ASP A 240 -10.82 20.94 -5.84
CA ASP A 240 -12.21 20.52 -5.64
C ASP A 240 -12.90 21.34 -4.55
N LEU A 241 -12.19 21.67 -3.46
CA LEU A 241 -12.69 22.56 -2.41
C LEU A 241 -12.95 23.99 -2.91
N ARG A 242 -12.09 24.51 -3.80
CA ARG A 242 -12.27 25.84 -4.41
C ARG A 242 -13.43 25.86 -5.40
N LYS A 243 -13.60 24.81 -6.20
CA LYS A 243 -14.78 24.65 -7.07
C LYS A 243 -16.07 24.57 -6.27
N LEU A 244 -16.07 23.78 -5.19
CA LEU A 244 -17.23 23.65 -4.31
C LEU A 244 -17.59 24.99 -3.65
N SER A 245 -16.59 25.73 -3.17
CA SER A 245 -16.76 27.06 -2.59
C SER A 245 -17.29 28.08 -3.62
N GLY A 246 -16.78 28.06 -4.85
CA GLY A 246 -17.27 28.92 -5.93
C GLY A 246 -18.70 28.60 -6.35
N MET A 247 -19.08 27.31 -6.40
CA MET A 247 -20.46 26.90 -6.67
C MET A 247 -21.42 27.34 -5.56
N LEU A 248 -21.02 27.19 -4.30
CA LEU A 248 -21.82 27.63 -3.15
C LEU A 248 -21.99 29.16 -3.11
N ALA A 249 -20.95 29.92 -3.46
CA ALA A 249 -21.01 31.38 -3.56
C ALA A 249 -21.94 31.83 -4.70
N ALA A 250 -21.86 31.18 -5.87
CA ALA A 250 -22.73 31.48 -7.00
C ALA A 250 -24.21 31.15 -6.73
N MET A 251 -24.49 30.08 -5.97
CA MET A 251 -25.85 29.74 -5.54
C MET A 251 -26.40 30.80 -4.58
N SER A 252 -25.60 31.23 -3.61
CA SER A 252 -25.93 32.31 -2.66
C SER A 252 -26.25 33.64 -3.36
N GLU A 253 -25.44 34.06 -4.34
CA GLU A 253 -25.69 35.29 -5.10
C GLU A 253 -26.92 35.22 -6.01
N SER A 254 -27.27 34.02 -6.49
CA SER A 254 -28.47 33.82 -7.32
C SER A 254 -29.77 33.89 -6.53
N ASP A 255 -29.75 33.49 -5.25
CA ASP A 255 -30.89 33.61 -4.34
C ASP A 255 -31.09 35.05 -3.83
N ALA A 256 -30.01 35.83 -3.73
CA ALA A 256 -30.07 37.25 -3.33
C ALA A 256 -30.59 38.21 -4.42
N LYS A 257 -30.73 37.75 -5.68
CA LYS A 257 -31.16 38.57 -6.83
C LYS A 257 -32.57 38.31 -7.33
N LYS A 258 -33.37 37.46 -6.66
CA LYS A 258 -34.80 37.38 -6.94
C LYS A 258 -35.54 38.51 -6.19
N PRO A 259 -36.26 39.40 -6.90
CA PRO A 259 -36.98 40.53 -6.30
C PRO A 259 -38.16 40.08 -5.43
#